data_AF-T1R7I1-F1
#
_entry.id   AF-T1R7I1-F1
#
_cell.length_a   1.000
_cell.length_b   1.000
_cell.length_c   1.000
_cell.angle_alpha   90.00
_cell.angle_beta   90.00
_cell.angle_gamma   90.00
#
_symmetry.space_group_name_H-M   'P 1'
#
loop_
_entity.id
_entity.type
_entity.pdbx_description
1 polymer ?
#
loop_
_entity_poly.entity_id
_entity_poly.type
_entity_poly.pdbx_seq_one_letter_code
_entity_poly.pdbx_strand_id
1 'polypeptide(L)'
;MKILLFIGFFLFNFTFMDAPNFWQLGFQDPSTPIMEGIIDFHNHLMVFIVPVTIFVFWLLYRCLSFYSYQGDVRKSLTDYDEYFTHSTVLEVVWTIVPAFILMLIAVPSFALLYSMEESIQPSLTLKVVGHQWYWSYEYPEVHQIEELTPESLKVSDLPPAEAYYKKVNLGSSKQIYYNAATAEHLGFDSYMIAEDDLTKGSLRLLEVDRRVVLPEKTHIRILVTAADVLHSWAVPSFGIKVDACPGRLNQTSLFVKRKGVYFGQCSEICGVNHGFMPIVVKVVSKYDFKLWQVGKLMSFDV
;
A
#
# COMPACT_ATOMS: atom_id res chain seq x y z
N MET A 1 -15.49 -44.69 -22.08
CA MET A 1 -15.65 -43.23 -22.30
C MET A 1 -15.11 -42.54 -21.05
N LYS A 2 -13.88 -42.03 -21.13
CA LYS A 2 -13.10 -41.48 -20.02
C LYS A 2 -13.57 -40.05 -19.74
N ILE A 3 -14.17 -39.80 -18.58
CA ILE A 3 -14.29 -38.47 -18.01
C ILE A 3 -13.31 -38.43 -16.85
N LEU A 4 -12.13 -37.87 -17.10
CA LEU A 4 -11.11 -37.63 -16.10
C LEU A 4 -11.52 -36.39 -15.31
N LEU A 5 -11.80 -36.57 -14.02
CA LEU A 5 -11.92 -35.49 -13.04
C LEU A 5 -10.56 -34.80 -12.89
N PHE A 6 -10.44 -33.58 -13.38
CA PHE A 6 -9.33 -32.68 -13.09
C PHE A 6 -9.59 -32.01 -11.74
N ILE A 7 -9.37 -32.72 -10.64
CA ILE A 7 -9.22 -32.08 -9.31
C ILE A 7 -7.73 -31.76 -9.19
N GLY A 8 -7.37 -30.56 -9.65
CA GLY A 8 -6.04 -29.99 -9.43
C GLY A 8 -5.87 -29.67 -7.95
N PHE A 9 -5.05 -30.47 -7.28
CA PHE A 9 -4.54 -30.18 -5.95
C PHE A 9 -3.63 -28.95 -6.07
N PHE A 10 -4.18 -27.75 -5.87
CA PHE A 10 -3.36 -26.54 -5.72
C PHE A 10 -2.60 -26.67 -4.40
N LEU A 11 -1.35 -27.11 -4.48
CA LEU A 11 -0.35 -26.79 -3.46
C LEU A 11 -0.21 -25.27 -3.47
N PHE A 12 -0.97 -24.58 -2.62
CA PHE A 12 -0.75 -23.17 -2.35
C PHE A 12 0.62 -23.05 -1.69
N ASN A 13 1.65 -22.78 -2.50
CA ASN A 13 2.84 -22.14 -1.98
C ASN A 13 2.38 -20.76 -1.51
N PHE A 14 2.38 -20.55 -0.18
CA PHE A 14 2.18 -19.21 0.40
C PHE A 14 3.39 -18.35 0.03
N THR A 15 3.36 -17.75 -1.15
CA THR A 15 4.24 -16.65 -1.51
C THR A 15 3.52 -15.36 -1.10
N PHE A 16 4.07 -14.64 -0.12
CA PHE A 16 3.58 -13.31 0.23
C PHE A 16 3.65 -12.41 -1.02
N MET A 17 2.48 -11.99 -1.51
CA MET A 17 2.26 -11.16 -2.70
C MET A 17 2.47 -9.68 -2.35
N ASP A 18 3.70 -9.33 -1.98
CA ASP A 18 4.09 -7.95 -1.65
C ASP A 18 4.48 -7.14 -2.92
N ALA A 19 4.38 -7.78 -4.09
CA ALA A 19 4.60 -7.25 -5.44
C ALA A 19 3.46 -7.71 -6.38
N PRO A 20 3.21 -7.01 -7.51
CA PRO A 20 2.21 -7.44 -8.49
C PRO A 20 2.61 -8.76 -9.16
N ASN A 21 1.66 -9.68 -9.31
CA ASN A 21 1.86 -10.96 -9.98
C ASN A 21 1.21 -11.03 -11.36
N PHE A 22 1.78 -11.83 -12.26
CA PHE A 22 1.20 -12.08 -13.58
C PHE A 22 -0.19 -12.71 -13.45
N TRP A 23 -1.15 -12.20 -14.23
CA TRP A 23 -2.55 -12.70 -14.26
C TRP A 23 -3.29 -12.64 -12.92
N GLN A 24 -2.80 -11.84 -11.96
CA GLN A 24 -3.47 -11.64 -10.68
C GLN A 24 -4.80 -10.92 -10.88
N LEU A 25 -5.86 -11.49 -10.30
CA LEU A 25 -7.18 -10.87 -10.21
C LEU A 25 -7.43 -10.54 -8.73
N GLY A 26 -7.41 -9.24 -8.38
CA GLY A 26 -7.61 -8.75 -7.02
C GLY A 26 -6.43 -7.95 -6.47
N PHE A 27 -6.41 -7.74 -5.15
CA PHE A 27 -5.39 -6.96 -4.45
C PHE A 27 -4.11 -7.75 -4.18
N GLN A 28 -3.02 -7.01 -3.96
CA GLN A 28 -1.80 -7.53 -3.32
C GLN A 28 -2.08 -7.95 -1.86
N ASP A 29 -1.16 -8.73 -1.28
CA ASP A 29 -1.37 -9.25 0.07
C ASP A 29 -1.32 -8.11 1.10
N PRO A 30 -2.31 -8.01 2.01
CA PRO A 30 -2.35 -6.95 3.01
C PRO A 30 -1.25 -7.16 4.04
N SER A 31 -0.45 -6.15 4.34
CA SER A 31 0.56 -6.21 5.41
C SER A 31 0.29 -5.25 6.57
N THR A 32 -0.77 -4.47 6.49
CA THR A 32 -1.26 -3.55 7.51
C THR A 32 -2.71 -3.89 7.89
N PRO A 33 -3.16 -3.54 9.11
CA PRO A 33 -4.58 -3.65 9.47
C PRO A 33 -5.50 -2.82 8.54
N ILE A 34 -5.00 -1.68 8.06
CA ILE A 34 -5.72 -0.80 7.12
C ILE A 34 -6.03 -1.54 5.82
N MET A 35 -5.03 -2.21 5.22
CA MET A 35 -5.24 -2.91 3.95
C MET A 35 -6.18 -4.12 4.12
N GLU A 36 -6.15 -4.79 5.27
CA GLU A 36 -7.14 -5.84 5.59
C GLU A 36 -8.55 -5.27 5.61
N GLY A 37 -8.76 -4.17 6.33
CA GLY A 37 -10.04 -3.48 6.37
C GLY A 37 -10.53 -3.03 4.99
N ILE A 38 -9.62 -2.55 4.13
CA ILE A 38 -9.93 -2.19 2.73
C ILE A 38 -10.37 -3.41 1.92
N ILE A 39 -9.67 -4.53 2.03
CA ILE A 39 -10.02 -5.77 1.31
C ILE A 39 -11.37 -6.31 1.82
N ASP A 40 -11.60 -6.29 3.13
CA ASP A 40 -12.86 -6.72 3.72
C ASP A 40 -14.03 -5.85 3.26
N PHE A 41 -13.85 -4.53 3.27
CA PHE A 41 -14.86 -3.59 2.77
C PHE A 41 -15.11 -3.76 1.27
N HIS A 42 -14.06 -3.95 0.47
CA HIS A 42 -14.20 -4.25 -0.95
C HIS A 42 -15.02 -5.53 -1.17
N ASN A 43 -14.73 -6.61 -0.43
CA ASN A 43 -15.47 -7.86 -0.56
C ASN A 43 -16.94 -7.68 -0.15
N HIS A 44 -17.20 -6.87 0.89
CA HIS A 44 -18.56 -6.50 1.28
C HIS A 44 -19.29 -5.72 0.17
N LEU A 45 -18.62 -4.76 -0.49
CA LEU A 45 -19.17 -4.05 -1.65
C LEU A 45 -19.50 -5.00 -2.80
N MET A 46 -18.62 -5.96 -3.08
CA MET A 46 -18.79 -6.93 -4.17
C MET A 46 -20.08 -7.74 -4.03
N VAL A 47 -20.50 -8.07 -2.80
CA VAL A 47 -21.76 -8.78 -2.52
C VAL A 47 -22.98 -8.01 -3.01
N PHE A 48 -22.95 -6.67 -3.02
CA PHE A 48 -24.07 -5.85 -3.50
C PHE A 48 -23.97 -5.53 -4.98
N ILE A 49 -22.80 -5.13 -5.47
CA ILE A 49 -22.67 -4.66 -6.86
C ILE A 49 -22.81 -5.81 -7.88
N VAL A 50 -22.36 -7.02 -7.56
CA VAL A 50 -22.40 -8.16 -8.48
C VAL A 50 -23.85 -8.55 -8.80
N PRO A 51 -24.75 -8.79 -7.83
CA PRO A 51 -26.16 -9.07 -8.11
C PRO A 51 -26.88 -7.95 -8.83
N VAL A 52 -26.63 -6.67 -8.46
CA VAL A 52 -27.21 -5.51 -9.15
C VAL A 52 -26.78 -5.49 -10.61
N THR A 53 -25.50 -5.73 -10.87
CA THR A 53 -24.94 -5.79 -12.22
C THR A 53 -25.56 -6.93 -13.03
N ILE A 54 -25.65 -8.14 -12.46
CA ILE A 54 -26.30 -9.29 -13.09
C ILE A 54 -27.77 -8.99 -13.39
N PHE A 55 -28.50 -8.37 -12.46
CA PHE A 55 -29.91 -7.99 -12.64
C PHE A 55 -30.09 -7.00 -13.78
N VAL A 56 -29.25 -5.95 -13.84
CA VAL A 56 -29.31 -4.95 -14.92
C VAL A 56 -28.97 -5.59 -16.28
N PHE A 57 -27.91 -6.39 -16.36
CA PHE A 57 -27.57 -7.08 -17.61
C PHE A 57 -28.65 -8.08 -18.03
N TRP A 58 -29.26 -8.79 -17.09
CA TRP A 58 -30.40 -9.66 -17.35
C TRP A 58 -31.61 -8.87 -17.87
N LEU A 59 -31.97 -7.75 -17.25
CA LEU A 59 -33.06 -6.88 -17.72
C LEU A 59 -32.79 -6.37 -19.14
N LEU A 60 -31.58 -5.89 -19.42
CA LEU A 60 -31.18 -5.43 -20.75
C LEU A 60 -31.29 -6.56 -21.77
N TYR A 61 -30.78 -7.75 -21.44
CA TYR A 61 -30.91 -8.92 -22.31
C TYR A 61 -32.37 -9.30 -22.55
N ARG A 62 -33.24 -9.24 -21.53
CA ARG A 62 -34.68 -9.50 -21.67
C ARG A 62 -35.37 -8.49 -22.55
N CYS A 63 -35.08 -7.20 -22.39
CA CYS A 63 -35.60 -6.15 -23.25
C CYS A 63 -35.16 -6.34 -24.70
N LEU A 64 -33.87 -6.57 -24.94
CA LEU A 64 -33.35 -6.80 -26.28
C LEU A 64 -33.94 -8.06 -26.91
N SER A 65 -33.92 -9.20 -26.23
CA SER A 65 -34.44 -10.46 -26.78
C SER A 65 -35.95 -10.40 -27.05
N PHE A 66 -36.75 -9.86 -26.12
CA PHE A 66 -38.19 -9.76 -26.29
C PHE A 66 -38.57 -8.76 -27.39
N TYR A 67 -38.03 -7.54 -27.35
CA TYR A 67 -38.43 -6.51 -28.31
C TYR A 67 -37.72 -6.61 -29.67
N SER A 68 -36.55 -7.23 -29.76
CA SER A 68 -35.87 -7.50 -31.04
C SER A 68 -36.49 -8.69 -31.77
N TYR A 69 -36.82 -9.78 -31.07
CA TYR A 69 -37.39 -10.98 -31.71
C TYR A 69 -38.85 -10.78 -32.12
N GLN A 70 -39.64 -10.04 -31.33
CA GLN A 70 -41.03 -9.73 -31.67
C GLN A 70 -41.18 -8.59 -32.70
N GLY A 71 -40.09 -8.00 -33.19
CA GLY A 71 -40.12 -6.92 -34.19
C GLY A 71 -40.88 -7.27 -35.47
N ASP A 72 -40.84 -8.54 -35.90
CA ASP A 72 -41.60 -9.02 -37.07
C ASP A 72 -43.09 -9.28 -36.77
N VAL A 73 -43.44 -9.70 -35.56
CA VAL A 73 -44.84 -9.93 -35.15
C VAL A 73 -45.55 -8.60 -34.85
N ARG A 74 -44.81 -7.58 -34.38
CA ARG A 74 -45.34 -6.25 -34.03
C ARG A 74 -45.82 -5.46 -35.25
N LYS A 75 -45.32 -5.78 -36.45
CA LYS A 75 -45.85 -5.25 -37.72
C LYS A 75 -47.27 -5.74 -38.04
N SER A 76 -47.73 -6.81 -37.39
CA SER A 76 -49.05 -7.43 -37.62
C SER A 76 -50.11 -7.06 -36.57
N LEU A 77 -49.77 -6.29 -35.53
CA LEU A 77 -50.62 -6.05 -34.34
C LEU A 77 -50.78 -4.55 -34.03
N THR A 78 -50.87 -3.71 -35.06
CA THR A 78 -51.00 -2.24 -34.97
C THR A 78 -52.37 -1.74 -34.48
N ASP A 79 -52.99 -2.38 -33.48
CA ASP A 79 -54.35 -1.99 -33.02
C ASP A 79 -54.54 -1.83 -31.51
N TYR A 80 -53.50 -1.99 -30.69
CA TYR A 80 -53.57 -1.71 -29.25
C TYR A 80 -52.30 -0.98 -28.78
N ASP A 81 -52.28 0.33 -29.01
CA ASP A 81 -51.32 1.22 -28.37
C ASP A 81 -51.73 1.46 -26.91
N GLU A 82 -51.17 0.70 -25.97
CA GLU A 82 -51.15 1.11 -24.57
C GLU A 82 -49.88 1.94 -24.33
N TYR A 83 -50.01 3.27 -24.44
CA TYR A 83 -48.95 4.24 -24.11
C TYR A 83 -48.69 4.27 -22.59
N PHE A 84 -48.01 3.25 -22.05
CA PHE A 84 -47.53 3.26 -20.68
C PHE A 84 -46.35 4.24 -20.55
N THR A 85 -46.55 5.34 -19.82
CA THR A 85 -45.56 6.41 -19.68
C THR A 85 -44.93 6.50 -18.29
N HIS A 86 -45.64 6.10 -17.23
CA HIS A 86 -45.15 6.20 -15.86
C HIS A 86 -45.86 5.21 -14.93
N SER A 87 -45.20 4.90 -13.80
CA SER A 87 -45.79 4.12 -12.71
C SER A 87 -45.13 4.51 -11.40
N THR A 88 -45.87 5.28 -10.60
CA THR A 88 -45.41 5.79 -9.30
C THR A 88 -44.97 4.66 -8.36
N VAL A 89 -45.65 3.51 -8.37
CA VAL A 89 -45.29 2.37 -7.51
C VAL A 89 -43.90 1.84 -7.86
N LEU A 90 -43.62 1.70 -9.15
CA LEU A 90 -42.34 1.18 -9.65
C LEU A 90 -41.21 2.19 -9.39
N GLU A 91 -41.52 3.48 -9.60
CA GLU A 91 -40.65 4.61 -9.27
C GLU A 91 -40.24 4.63 -7.79
N VAL A 92 -41.21 4.43 -6.90
CA VAL A 92 -40.95 4.36 -5.45
C VAL A 92 -40.07 3.15 -5.12
N VAL A 93 -40.34 1.98 -5.70
CA VAL A 93 -39.58 0.75 -5.43
C VAL A 93 -38.11 0.90 -5.85
N TRP A 94 -37.82 1.31 -7.09
CA TRP A 94 -36.44 1.45 -7.54
C TRP A 94 -35.72 2.67 -6.95
N THR A 95 -36.41 3.55 -6.23
CA THR A 95 -35.78 4.66 -5.50
C THR A 95 -35.42 4.20 -4.09
N ILE A 96 -36.33 3.52 -3.40
CA ILE A 96 -36.13 3.05 -2.02
C ILE A 96 -35.10 1.91 -1.95
N VAL A 97 -35.15 0.95 -2.88
CA VAL A 97 -34.26 -0.23 -2.83
C VAL A 97 -32.78 0.18 -2.93
N PRO A 98 -32.33 1.00 -3.91
CA PRO A 98 -30.94 1.47 -3.95
C PRO A 98 -30.56 2.35 -2.75
N ALA A 99 -31.46 3.19 -2.26
CA ALA A 99 -31.20 4.00 -1.07
C ALA A 99 -30.92 3.12 0.16
N PHE A 100 -31.68 2.04 0.33
CA PHE A 100 -31.44 1.07 1.39
C PHE A 100 -30.12 0.30 1.22
N ILE A 101 -29.78 -0.11 -0.01
CA ILE A 101 -28.47 -0.74 -0.31
C ILE A 101 -27.32 0.20 0.06
N LEU A 102 -27.39 1.48 -0.33
CA LEU A 102 -26.37 2.47 0.00
C LEU A 102 -26.23 2.67 1.51
N MET A 103 -27.33 2.65 2.25
CA MET A 103 -27.30 2.74 3.72
C MET A 103 -26.54 1.56 4.35
N LEU A 104 -26.76 0.33 3.86
CA LEU A 104 -26.04 -0.85 4.36
C LEU A 104 -24.54 -0.79 4.05
N ILE A 105 -24.16 -0.27 2.88
CA ILE A 105 -22.76 -0.08 2.49
C ILE A 105 -22.08 1.01 3.34
N ALA A 106 -22.79 2.08 3.66
CA ALA A 106 -22.22 3.24 4.35
C ALA A 106 -21.73 2.91 5.77
N VAL A 107 -22.41 2.01 6.50
CA VAL A 107 -22.05 1.68 7.89
C VAL A 107 -20.62 1.12 8.04
N PRO A 108 -20.23 0.02 7.38
CA PRO A 108 -18.86 -0.48 7.45
C PRO A 108 -17.86 0.48 6.80
N SER A 109 -18.27 1.25 5.79
CA SER A 109 -17.41 2.26 5.14
C SER A 109 -16.97 3.34 6.13
N PHE A 110 -17.91 3.92 6.89
CA PHE A 110 -17.60 4.96 7.86
C PHE A 110 -16.79 4.41 9.04
N ALA A 111 -17.09 3.18 9.50
CA ALA A 111 -16.30 2.53 10.53
C ALA A 111 -14.83 2.37 10.12
N LEU A 112 -14.58 1.92 8.89
CA LEU A 112 -13.24 1.81 8.34
C LEU A 112 -12.56 3.19 8.22
N LEU A 113 -13.26 4.18 7.65
CA LEU A 113 -12.73 5.53 7.46
C LEU A 113 -12.22 6.14 8.78
N TYR A 114 -13.04 6.10 9.84
CA TYR A 114 -12.63 6.64 11.14
C TYR A 114 -11.46 5.88 11.77
N SER A 115 -11.38 4.55 11.55
CA SER A 115 -10.24 3.76 12.04
C SER A 115 -8.93 4.09 11.30
N MET A 116 -9.01 4.51 10.03
CA MET A 116 -7.84 4.89 9.24
C MET A 116 -7.32 6.29 9.59
N GLU A 117 -8.22 7.19 10.01
CA GLU A 117 -7.88 8.57 10.40
C GLU A 117 -7.37 8.68 11.85
N GLU A 118 -7.48 7.62 12.65
CA GLU A 118 -7.04 7.64 14.04
C GLU A 118 -5.50 7.79 14.13
N SER A 119 -5.06 8.92 14.68
CA SER A 119 -3.63 9.21 14.88
C SER A 119 -3.15 8.62 16.21
N ILE A 120 -2.34 7.56 16.13
CA ILE A 120 -1.66 6.97 17.29
C ILE A 120 -0.31 7.68 17.50
N GLN A 121 0.17 7.74 18.75
CA GLN A 121 1.52 8.23 19.03
C GLN A 121 2.57 7.36 18.33
N PRO A 122 3.39 7.93 17.41
CA PRO A 122 4.37 7.14 16.67
C PRO A 122 5.61 6.88 17.52
N SER A 123 6.27 5.74 17.26
CA SER A 123 7.61 5.44 17.78
C SER A 123 8.72 5.78 16.78
N LEU A 124 8.34 6.14 15.55
CA LEU A 124 9.24 6.53 14.48
C LEU A 124 8.52 7.48 13.53
N THR A 125 9.15 8.59 13.17
CA THR A 125 8.71 9.45 12.08
C THR A 125 9.59 9.27 10.83
N LEU A 126 8.96 9.01 9.69
CA LEU A 126 9.56 9.03 8.36
C LEU A 126 9.00 10.21 7.58
N LYS A 127 9.86 11.09 7.07
CA LYS A 127 9.48 12.13 6.12
C LYS A 127 9.83 11.68 4.71
N VAL A 128 8.88 11.84 3.81
CA VAL A 128 8.93 11.48 2.40
C VAL A 128 8.74 12.74 1.57
N VAL A 129 9.66 13.01 0.66
CA VAL A 129 9.62 14.16 -0.24
C VAL A 129 9.64 13.67 -1.68
N GLY A 130 8.60 14.04 -2.46
CA GLY A 130 8.55 13.79 -3.90
C GLY A 130 9.33 14.85 -4.69
N HIS A 131 10.12 14.38 -5.67
CA HIS A 131 10.88 15.19 -6.61
C HIS A 131 10.66 14.68 -8.05
N GLN A 132 10.88 15.50 -9.06
CA GLN A 132 10.95 15.08 -10.47
C GLN A 132 12.32 14.46 -10.78
N TRP A 133 12.48 13.14 -10.93
CA TRP A 133 11.54 12.03 -10.74
C TRP A 133 12.18 10.96 -9.84
N TYR A 134 12.14 11.21 -8.54
CA TYR A 134 12.71 10.36 -7.50
C TYR A 134 12.09 10.69 -6.14
N TRP A 135 12.41 9.91 -5.12
CA TRP A 135 11.94 10.15 -3.76
C TRP A 135 13.10 10.40 -2.81
N SER A 136 12.96 11.38 -1.92
CA SER A 136 13.89 11.60 -0.81
C SER A 136 13.23 11.20 0.51
N TYR A 137 14.00 10.54 1.36
CA TYR A 137 13.55 10.04 2.65
C TYR A 137 14.41 10.62 3.75
N GLU A 138 13.78 11.09 4.82
CA GLU A 138 14.45 11.63 6.00
C GLU A 138 13.88 10.98 7.27
N TYR A 139 14.76 10.65 8.21
CA TYR A 139 14.41 10.13 9.53
C TYR A 139 14.78 11.20 10.58
N PRO A 140 13.85 12.08 10.97
CA PRO A 140 14.17 13.26 11.79
C PRO A 140 14.55 12.93 13.24
N GLU A 141 14.04 11.83 13.77
CA GLU A 141 14.12 11.48 15.20
C GLU A 141 15.40 10.70 15.57
N VAL A 142 16.37 10.59 14.65
CA VAL A 142 17.63 9.87 14.93
C VAL A 142 18.47 10.53 16.02
N HIS A 143 18.18 11.79 16.36
CA HIS A 143 18.83 12.52 17.46
C HIS A 143 18.54 11.97 18.87
N GLN A 144 17.58 11.05 19.04
CA GLN A 144 17.21 10.47 20.34
C GLN A 144 17.54 8.97 20.42
N ILE A 145 18.77 8.59 20.06
CA ILE A 145 19.35 7.39 20.70
C ILE A 145 19.58 7.81 22.15
N GLU A 146 18.57 7.60 23.00
CA GLU A 146 18.64 7.86 24.44
C GLU A 146 19.98 7.36 24.97
N GLU A 147 20.70 8.19 25.71
CA GLU A 147 21.67 7.72 26.69
C GLU A 147 20.91 6.72 27.58
N LEU A 148 21.03 5.43 27.27
CA LEU A 148 20.46 4.37 28.07
C LEU A 148 21.12 4.46 29.45
N THR A 149 20.43 5.05 30.41
CA THR A 149 20.90 5.09 31.79
C THR A 149 20.91 3.67 32.34
N PRO A 150 21.94 3.28 33.13
CA PRO A 150 22.20 1.88 33.51
C PRO A 150 21.08 1.18 34.31
N GLU A 151 20.06 1.91 34.77
CA GLU A 151 19.07 1.44 35.73
C GLU A 151 17.81 0.84 35.08
N SER A 152 17.56 1.08 33.79
CA SER A 152 16.35 0.60 33.09
C SER A 152 16.54 -0.70 32.30
N LEU A 153 17.78 -1.21 32.22
CA LEU A 153 18.13 -2.43 31.49
C LEU A 153 18.83 -3.42 32.40
N LYS A 154 18.20 -4.59 32.61
CA LYS A 154 18.91 -5.72 33.20
C LYS A 154 20.01 -6.14 32.22
N VAL A 155 21.26 -6.04 32.68
CA VAL A 155 22.49 -6.39 31.94
C VAL A 155 22.47 -7.83 31.40
N SER A 156 21.60 -8.70 31.91
CA SER A 156 21.40 -10.08 31.42
C SER A 156 20.69 -10.18 30.06
N ASP A 157 19.93 -9.14 29.67
CA ASP A 157 19.09 -9.15 28.46
C ASP A 157 19.72 -8.32 27.32
N LEU A 158 20.88 -7.70 27.58
CA LEU A 158 21.69 -7.02 26.59
C LEU A 158 22.79 -7.96 26.08
N PRO A 159 23.05 -8.03 24.76
CA PRO A 159 24.35 -8.51 24.31
C PRO A 159 25.43 -7.64 24.98
N PRO A 160 26.56 -8.25 25.40
CA PRO A 160 27.55 -7.59 26.26
C PRO A 160 27.96 -6.24 25.66
N ALA A 161 28.22 -5.26 26.52
CA ALA A 161 28.50 -3.85 26.22
C ALA A 161 29.64 -3.57 25.21
N GLU A 162 30.26 -4.61 24.66
CA GLU A 162 31.04 -4.62 23.42
C GLU A 162 30.17 -4.41 22.15
N ALA A 163 28.84 -4.47 22.26
CA ALA A 163 27.91 -4.40 21.13
C ALA A 163 27.57 -2.97 20.65
N TYR A 164 27.81 -1.93 21.45
CA TYR A 164 27.69 -0.53 21.01
C TYR A 164 29.02 0.09 20.56
N TYR A 165 30.12 -0.66 20.70
CA TYR A 165 31.42 -0.36 20.11
C TYR A 165 31.96 -1.63 19.44
N LYS A 166 31.54 -1.90 18.20
CA LYS A 166 32.11 -3.05 17.49
C LYS A 166 33.51 -2.70 16.98
N LYS A 167 34.50 -3.42 17.49
CA LYS A 167 35.91 -3.37 17.10
C LYS A 167 36.07 -3.80 15.65
N VAL A 168 36.21 -2.84 14.72
CA VAL A 168 36.56 -3.14 13.33
C VAL A 168 38.09 -3.07 13.21
N ASN A 169 38.75 -4.23 13.06
CA ASN A 169 40.18 -4.28 12.73
C ASN A 169 40.36 -3.94 11.25
N LEU A 170 40.48 -2.64 10.94
CA LEU A 170 41.07 -2.16 9.71
C LEU A 170 42.58 -2.06 9.95
N GLY A 171 43.35 -2.90 9.25
CA GLY A 171 44.82 -3.04 9.27
C GLY A 171 45.62 -2.04 10.10
N SER A 172 46.47 -2.59 10.98
CA SER A 172 47.54 -1.96 11.77
C SER A 172 47.56 -0.43 11.75
N SER A 173 47.05 0.16 12.84
CA SER A 173 47.36 1.48 13.42
C SER A 173 46.44 2.69 13.16
N LYS A 174 45.17 2.50 12.78
CA LYS A 174 44.16 3.56 12.98
C LYS A 174 42.97 3.08 13.83
N GLN A 175 42.77 3.76 14.95
CA GLN A 175 41.64 3.60 15.86
C GLN A 175 40.77 4.85 15.73
N ILE A 176 39.46 4.71 15.54
CA ILE A 176 38.54 5.85 15.58
C ILE A 176 37.41 5.53 16.56
N TYR A 177 37.20 6.46 17.49
CA TYR A 177 36.11 6.48 18.45
C TYR A 177 35.11 7.52 17.97
N TYR A 178 33.81 7.20 17.91
CA TYR A 178 32.79 8.15 17.50
C TYR A 178 31.76 8.36 18.60
N ASN A 179 31.39 9.63 18.78
CA ASN A 179 30.27 10.05 19.60
C ASN A 179 29.02 10.09 18.72
N ALA A 180 27.95 9.39 19.11
CA ALA A 180 26.64 9.39 18.43
C ALA A 180 26.00 10.79 18.34
N ALA A 181 26.54 11.79 19.06
CA ALA A 181 26.11 13.18 19.02
C ALA A 181 26.37 13.94 17.71
N THR A 182 27.01 13.34 16.70
CA THR A 182 27.38 14.04 15.43
C THR A 182 26.64 13.57 14.18
N ALA A 183 25.73 12.61 14.31
CA ALA A 183 24.96 12.15 13.17
C ALA A 183 23.70 13.02 13.01
N GLU A 184 23.87 14.19 12.38
CA GLU A 184 22.86 15.25 12.43
C GLU A 184 21.64 15.01 11.54
N HIS A 185 21.66 14.04 10.61
CA HIS A 185 20.50 13.74 9.78
C HIS A 185 20.67 12.39 9.06
N LEU A 186 19.69 11.50 9.18
CA LEU A 186 19.62 10.29 8.35
C LEU A 186 18.68 10.58 7.18
N GLY A 187 19.24 10.99 6.05
CA GLY A 187 18.52 11.29 4.83
C GLY A 187 19.18 10.68 3.60
N PHE A 188 18.38 10.23 2.63
CA PHE A 188 18.88 9.75 1.34
C PHE A 188 17.83 9.86 0.23
N ASP A 189 18.33 9.94 -1.00
CA ASP A 189 17.53 9.85 -2.21
C ASP A 189 17.40 8.40 -2.70
N SER A 190 16.31 8.11 -3.38
CA SER A 190 15.97 6.81 -3.93
C SER A 190 15.58 6.96 -5.40
N TYR A 191 16.40 6.39 -6.28
CA TYR A 191 16.25 6.43 -7.72
C TYR A 191 15.90 5.03 -8.26
N MET A 192 15.16 5.00 -9.36
CA MET A 192 14.89 3.76 -10.09
C MET A 192 16.19 3.20 -10.69
N ILE A 193 16.40 1.90 -10.56
CA ILE A 193 17.51 1.22 -11.25
C ILE A 193 17.16 1.03 -12.74
N ALA A 194 18.07 1.39 -13.63
CA ALA A 194 17.93 1.18 -15.07
C ALA A 194 17.93 -0.31 -15.44
N GLU A 195 17.30 -0.68 -16.56
CA GLU A 195 17.15 -2.09 -16.93
C GLU A 195 18.49 -2.83 -17.11
N ASP A 196 19.51 -2.13 -17.59
CA ASP A 196 20.87 -2.66 -17.80
C ASP A 196 21.60 -2.97 -16.48
N ASP A 197 21.23 -2.29 -15.38
CA ASP A 197 21.84 -2.40 -14.06
C ASP A 197 21.06 -3.35 -13.12
N LEU A 198 19.93 -3.92 -13.57
CA LEU A 198 19.12 -4.81 -12.76
C LEU A 198 19.78 -6.18 -12.55
N THR A 199 19.77 -6.65 -11.32
CA THR A 199 20.18 -8.02 -11.00
C THR A 199 19.11 -9.02 -11.44
N LYS A 200 19.52 -10.24 -11.83
CA LYS A 200 18.57 -11.31 -12.18
C LYS A 200 17.63 -11.60 -11.01
N GLY A 201 16.33 -11.46 -11.26
CA GLY A 201 15.28 -11.65 -10.25
C GLY A 201 14.67 -10.34 -9.71
N SER A 202 15.29 -9.19 -9.98
CA SER A 202 14.72 -7.88 -9.67
C SER A 202 13.53 -7.55 -10.57
N LEU A 203 12.64 -6.68 -10.06
CA LEU A 203 11.45 -6.23 -10.78
C LEU A 203 11.75 -4.98 -11.60
N ARG A 204 11.51 -5.08 -12.92
CA ARG A 204 11.62 -3.97 -13.87
C ARG A 204 10.67 -2.83 -13.45
N LEU A 205 11.15 -1.59 -13.49
CA LEU A 205 10.42 -0.36 -13.11
C LEU A 205 9.97 -0.24 -11.65
N LEU A 206 10.27 -1.23 -10.81
CA LEU A 206 9.88 -1.22 -9.39
C LEU A 206 11.09 -1.16 -8.46
N GLU A 207 12.25 -1.64 -8.90
CA GLU A 207 13.45 -1.67 -8.08
C GLU A 207 14.14 -0.30 -7.97
N VAL A 208 14.73 -0.03 -6.81
CA VAL A 208 15.44 1.22 -6.50
C VAL A 208 16.84 0.95 -5.95
N ASP A 209 17.73 1.92 -6.11
CA ASP A 209 19.11 1.88 -5.61
C ASP A 209 19.18 1.85 -4.07
N ARG A 210 18.32 2.63 -3.41
CA ARG A 210 18.23 2.75 -1.95
C ARG A 210 16.78 2.56 -1.51
N ARG A 211 16.53 1.43 -0.86
CA ARG A 211 15.22 1.09 -0.30
C ARG A 211 15.00 1.79 1.04
N VAL A 212 13.78 2.22 1.31
CA VAL A 212 13.36 2.66 2.64
C VAL A 212 13.39 1.47 3.58
N VAL A 213 13.96 1.61 4.77
CA VAL A 213 13.96 0.54 5.77
C VAL A 213 13.07 0.94 6.95
N LEU A 214 12.18 0.06 7.37
CA LEU A 214 11.26 0.30 8.51
C LEU A 214 11.21 -0.92 9.44
N PRO A 215 10.96 -0.72 10.75
CA PRO A 215 10.78 -1.82 11.69
C PRO A 215 9.36 -2.40 11.62
N GLU A 216 9.22 -3.72 11.72
CA GLU A 216 7.92 -4.36 11.90
C GLU A 216 7.29 -4.03 13.28
N LYS A 217 5.97 -4.19 13.39
CA LYS A 217 5.20 -4.12 14.65
C LYS A 217 5.50 -2.86 15.47
N THR A 218 5.55 -1.73 14.77
CA THR A 218 5.87 -0.41 15.32
C THR A 218 4.94 0.61 14.67
N HIS A 219 4.42 1.56 15.46
CA HIS A 219 3.62 2.66 14.93
C HIS A 219 4.56 3.69 14.31
N ILE A 220 4.43 3.91 13.01
CA ILE A 220 5.28 4.79 12.22
C ILE A 220 4.40 5.93 11.71
N ARG A 221 4.82 7.17 11.94
CA ARG A 221 4.22 8.34 11.31
C ARG A 221 4.93 8.59 9.99
N ILE A 222 4.17 8.65 8.91
CA ILE A 222 4.68 9.04 7.60
C ILE A 222 4.21 10.47 7.33
N LEU A 223 5.16 11.35 7.06
CA LEU A 223 4.94 12.72 6.62
C LEU A 223 5.26 12.80 5.13
N VAL A 224 4.29 13.16 4.30
CA VAL A 224 4.43 13.17 2.85
C VAL A 224 4.28 14.60 2.34
N THR A 225 5.25 15.05 1.55
CA THR A 225 5.24 16.36 0.88
C THR A 225 6.01 16.29 -0.43
N ALA A 226 6.04 17.37 -1.20
CA ALA A 226 6.81 17.47 -2.45
C ALA A 226 7.61 18.76 -2.50
N ALA A 227 8.73 18.73 -3.23
CA ALA A 227 9.59 19.89 -3.42
C ALA A 227 9.22 20.71 -4.66
N ASP A 228 8.57 20.10 -5.66
CA ASP A 228 8.32 20.71 -6.96
C ASP A 228 6.84 20.70 -7.38
N VAL A 229 6.33 19.56 -7.86
CA VAL A 229 4.96 19.36 -8.38
C VAL A 229 4.20 18.38 -7.50
N LEU A 230 2.94 18.11 -7.83
CA LEU A 230 2.18 17.06 -7.16
C LEU A 230 2.78 15.68 -7.48
N HIS A 231 2.91 14.85 -6.45
CA HIS A 231 3.17 13.41 -6.57
C HIS A 231 2.22 12.66 -5.64
N SER A 232 2.29 11.33 -5.58
CA SER A 232 1.52 10.57 -4.60
C SER A 232 2.29 9.34 -4.17
N TRP A 233 2.56 9.25 -2.87
CA TRP A 233 3.29 8.15 -2.28
C TRP A 233 2.31 7.01 -2.00
N ALA A 234 2.41 5.93 -2.78
CA ALA A 234 1.45 4.84 -2.74
C ALA A 234 2.15 3.48 -2.66
N VAL A 235 1.80 2.69 -1.64
CA VAL A 235 2.27 1.31 -1.45
C VAL A 235 1.03 0.43 -1.27
N PRO A 236 0.60 -0.32 -2.30
CA PRO A 236 -0.69 -1.01 -2.28
C PRO A 236 -0.83 -2.06 -1.17
N SER A 237 0.20 -2.85 -0.88
CA SER A 237 0.16 -3.81 0.25
C SER A 237 -0.06 -3.15 1.62
N PHE A 238 0.25 -1.86 1.75
CA PHE A 238 -0.03 -1.09 2.97
C PHE A 238 -1.43 -0.47 3.00
N GLY A 239 -2.13 -0.43 1.86
CA GLY A 239 -3.39 0.30 1.75
C GLY A 239 -3.21 1.81 1.93
N ILE A 240 -1.99 2.32 1.69
CA ILE A 240 -1.67 3.75 1.84
C ILE A 240 -1.44 4.34 0.46
N LYS A 241 -2.17 5.42 0.17
CA LYS A 241 -1.93 6.36 -0.92
C LYS A 241 -2.14 7.76 -0.36
N VAL A 242 -1.08 8.57 -0.37
CA VAL A 242 -1.13 9.94 0.15
C VAL A 242 -0.45 10.86 -0.84
N ASP A 243 -1.15 11.92 -1.22
CA ASP A 243 -0.61 12.90 -2.13
C ASP A 243 0.52 13.70 -1.48
N ALA A 244 1.56 13.92 -2.25
CA ALA A 244 2.70 14.75 -1.92
C ALA A 244 2.46 16.12 -2.57
N CYS A 245 2.02 17.08 -1.76
CA CYS A 245 1.68 18.42 -2.24
C CYS A 245 2.76 19.44 -1.85
N PRO A 246 3.31 20.21 -2.79
CA PRO A 246 4.20 21.31 -2.45
C PRO A 246 3.53 22.31 -1.50
N GLY A 247 4.22 22.69 -0.44
CA GLY A 247 3.70 23.62 0.58
C GLY A 247 2.70 23.03 1.57
N ARG A 248 2.44 21.71 1.53
CA ARG A 248 1.64 21.01 2.55
C ARG A 248 2.37 19.75 3.04
N LEU A 249 2.28 19.51 4.35
CA LEU A 249 2.77 18.29 4.97
C LEU A 249 1.58 17.40 5.30
N ASN A 250 1.32 16.39 4.47
CA ASN A 250 0.29 15.40 4.74
C ASN A 250 0.83 14.35 5.70
N GLN A 251 -0.04 13.79 6.54
CA GLN A 251 0.34 12.78 7.53
C GLN A 251 -0.51 11.53 7.37
N THR A 252 0.11 10.36 7.51
CA THR A 252 -0.58 9.08 7.70
C THR A 252 0.14 8.23 8.73
N SER A 253 -0.60 7.31 9.36
CA SER A 253 -0.06 6.31 10.26
C SER A 253 0.20 5.00 9.50
N LEU A 254 1.29 4.32 9.84
CA LEU A 254 1.65 3.01 9.29
C LEU A 254 1.97 2.04 10.43
N PHE A 255 1.40 0.85 10.37
CA PHE A 255 1.74 -0.27 11.23
C PHE A 255 1.86 -1.54 10.40
N VAL A 256 3.08 -2.01 10.17
CA VAL A 256 3.34 -3.21 9.35
C VAL A 256 3.45 -4.45 10.25
N LYS A 257 2.68 -5.48 9.94
CA LYS A 257 2.55 -6.68 10.79
C LYS A 257 3.65 -7.71 10.57
N ARG A 258 4.23 -7.76 9.35
CA ARG A 258 5.22 -8.75 8.93
C ARG A 258 6.43 -8.12 8.23
N LYS A 259 7.59 -8.77 8.35
CA LYS A 259 8.79 -8.47 7.55
C LYS A 259 8.55 -8.80 6.08
N GLY A 260 9.20 -8.06 5.20
CA GLY A 260 9.03 -8.23 3.76
C GLY A 260 9.64 -7.07 2.97
N VAL A 261 9.48 -7.14 1.65
CA VAL A 261 9.82 -6.04 0.74
C VAL A 261 8.56 -5.68 -0.01
N TYR A 262 8.11 -4.45 0.15
CA TYR A 262 6.86 -3.94 -0.42
C TYR A 262 7.17 -2.93 -1.50
N PHE A 263 6.42 -3.00 -2.59
CA PHE A 263 6.62 -2.16 -3.76
C PHE A 263 5.47 -1.17 -3.93
N GLY A 264 5.80 0.00 -4.46
CA GLY A 264 4.88 1.08 -4.73
C GLY A 264 5.32 1.90 -5.94
N GLN A 265 4.44 2.78 -6.40
CA GLN A 265 4.72 3.69 -7.52
C GLN A 265 4.05 5.03 -7.26
N CYS A 266 4.57 6.08 -7.90
CA CYS A 266 3.89 7.36 -7.92
C CYS A 266 2.49 7.23 -8.52
N SER A 267 1.48 7.74 -7.81
CA SER A 267 0.06 7.59 -8.17
C SER A 267 -0.66 8.92 -8.47
N GLU A 268 0.11 9.97 -8.78
CA GLU A 268 -0.35 11.29 -9.22
C GLU A 268 0.56 11.82 -10.34
N ILE A 269 -0.04 12.33 -11.42
CA ILE A 269 0.70 12.69 -12.64
C ILE A 269 1.71 13.82 -12.38
N CYS A 270 3.00 13.55 -12.55
CA CYS A 270 4.08 14.46 -12.17
C CYS A 270 5.08 14.81 -13.31
N GLY A 271 4.72 14.52 -14.56
CA GLY A 271 5.50 14.86 -15.75
C GLY A 271 5.97 13.64 -16.55
N VAL A 272 6.99 13.84 -17.41
CA VAL A 272 7.40 12.85 -18.43
C VAL A 272 7.85 11.51 -17.84
N ASN A 273 8.50 11.51 -16.68
CA ASN A 273 8.97 10.27 -16.04
C ASN A 273 8.08 9.83 -14.87
N HIS A 274 6.79 10.18 -14.88
CA HIS A 274 5.83 9.80 -13.84
C HIS A 274 5.82 8.28 -13.52
N GLY A 275 5.96 7.42 -14.54
CA GLY A 275 6.02 5.97 -14.38
C GLY A 275 7.37 5.40 -13.90
N PHE A 276 8.40 6.24 -13.71
CA PHE A 276 9.79 5.81 -13.46
C PHE A 276 10.34 6.29 -12.12
N MET A 277 9.47 6.50 -11.12
CA MET A 277 9.84 6.85 -9.75
C MET A 277 9.17 5.92 -8.73
N PRO A 278 9.59 4.64 -8.68
CA PRO A 278 9.00 3.64 -7.81
C PRO A 278 9.39 3.86 -6.34
N ILE A 279 8.71 3.12 -5.48
CA ILE A 279 8.89 3.13 -4.02
C ILE A 279 9.18 1.69 -3.62
N VAL A 280 10.22 1.48 -2.81
CA VAL A 280 10.48 0.16 -2.21
C VAL A 280 10.71 0.32 -0.72
N VAL A 281 9.93 -0.41 0.06
CA VAL A 281 9.99 -0.42 1.52
C VAL A 281 10.39 -1.82 2.01
N LYS A 282 11.56 -1.93 2.63
CA LYS A 282 12.05 -3.14 3.28
C LYS A 282 11.70 -3.08 4.76
N VAL A 283 10.84 -3.98 5.20
CA VAL A 283 10.46 -4.10 6.61
C VAL A 283 11.27 -5.20 7.27
N VAL A 284 11.96 -4.84 8.35
CA VAL A 284 12.91 -5.71 9.06
C VAL A 284 12.55 -5.83 10.54
N SER A 285 13.27 -6.67 11.28
CA SER A 285 13.08 -6.73 12.73
C SER A 285 13.51 -5.42 13.39
N LYS A 286 12.99 -5.13 14.59
CA LYS A 286 13.43 -3.95 15.36
C LYS A 286 14.93 -3.95 15.62
N TYR A 287 15.54 -5.13 15.79
CA TYR A 287 16.98 -5.29 15.98
C TYR A 287 17.77 -4.93 14.70
N ASP A 288 17.37 -5.49 13.56
CA ASP A 288 18.01 -5.21 12.27
C ASP A 288 17.84 -3.75 11.86
N PHE A 289 16.70 -3.14 12.19
CA PHE A 289 16.46 -1.72 11.94
C PHE A 289 17.46 -0.85 12.71
N LYS A 290 17.69 -1.13 14.00
CA LYS A 290 18.70 -0.41 14.80
C LYS A 290 20.11 -0.61 14.23
N LEU A 291 20.46 -1.83 13.82
CA LEU A 291 21.75 -2.10 13.18
C LEU A 291 21.91 -1.32 11.87
N TRP A 292 20.87 -1.27 11.04
CA TRP A 292 20.87 -0.52 9.80
C TRP A 292 21.02 0.99 10.04
N GLN A 293 20.31 1.55 11.03
CA GLN A 293 20.45 2.95 11.43
C GLN A 293 21.90 3.25 11.82
N VAL A 294 22.49 2.45 12.72
CA VAL A 294 23.88 2.62 13.15
C VAL A 294 24.84 2.53 11.97
N GLY A 295 24.67 1.54 11.09
CA GLY A 295 25.49 1.38 9.88
C GLY A 295 25.46 2.61 8.98
N LYS A 296 24.28 3.18 8.73
CA LYS A 296 24.13 4.38 7.90
C LYS A 296 24.71 5.63 8.54
N LEU A 297 24.54 5.83 9.85
CA LEU A 297 25.16 6.96 10.56
C LEU A 297 26.70 6.85 10.56
N MET A 298 27.23 5.64 10.53
CA MET A 298 28.66 5.37 10.48
C MET A 298 29.23 5.37 9.05
N SER A 299 28.42 5.67 8.02
CA SER A 299 28.81 5.60 6.60
C SER A 299 29.36 4.24 6.16
N PHE A 300 28.96 3.15 6.83
CA PHE A 300 29.23 1.81 6.34
C PHE A 300 28.12 1.40 5.37
N ASP A 301 28.47 1.14 4.12
CA ASP A 301 27.59 0.44 3.20
C ASP A 301 27.48 -1.03 3.65
N VAL A 302 26.36 -1.37 4.30
CA VAL A 302 25.98 -2.74 4.68
C VAL A 302 24.84 -3.21 3.78
#